data_AF-A0AB39T4S5-F1
#
_entry.id   AF-A0AB39T4S5-F1
#
_cell.length_a   1.000
_cell.length_b   1.000
_cell.length_c   1.000
_cell.angle_alpha   90.00
_cell.angle_beta   90.00
_cell.angle_gamma   90.00
#
_symmetry.space_group_name_H-M   'P 1'
#
loop_
_entity.id
_entity.type
_entity.pdbx_description
1 polymer ?
#
loop_
_entity_poly.entity_id
_entity_poly.type
_entity_poly.pdbx_seq_one_letter_code
_entity_poly.pdbx_strand_id
1 'polypeptide(L)'
;MLTDINSSDVVDTFGLTAITYFPHVRGAHLHGPTADFLAGVGLPENRFFSPRLDLEDESLHRLDFGASLKASFERDGAKCPPEATAWEELGGFQYATVAIDPADGRIYAFSEGEVDYLPLHADVSSLVHSLTVLEKGKSRYKGIDRDDDEARDRVVQQMRDEITAVDETPFADDEGEWPSLFEEIGLGMWG
;
A
#
# COMPACT_ATOMS: atom_id res chain seq x y z
N MET A 1 -1.99 -13.04 -7.54
CA MET A 1 -2.58 -11.90 -8.24
C MET A 1 -4.06 -12.12 -8.28
N LEU A 2 -4.77 -11.33 -7.49
CA LEU A 2 -6.23 -11.27 -7.43
C LEU A 2 -6.82 -10.54 -8.64
N THR A 3 -6.06 -9.64 -9.25
CA THR A 3 -6.48 -8.89 -10.43
C THR A 3 -5.30 -8.65 -11.38
N ASP A 4 -5.61 -8.52 -12.67
CA ASP A 4 -4.63 -8.19 -13.70
C ASP A 4 -4.47 -6.68 -13.80
N ILE A 5 -3.26 -6.18 -13.54
CA ILE A 5 -2.92 -4.76 -13.63
C ILE A 5 -1.95 -4.54 -14.79
N ASN A 6 -2.32 -3.65 -15.72
CA ASN A 6 -1.44 -3.23 -16.79
C ASN A 6 -0.58 -2.04 -16.35
N SER A 7 0.73 -2.14 -16.55
CA SER A 7 1.66 -1.06 -16.21
C SER A 7 1.38 0.24 -16.98
N SER A 8 0.85 0.18 -18.22
CA SER A 8 0.45 1.39 -18.95
C SER A 8 -0.67 2.14 -18.24
N ASP A 9 -1.65 1.41 -17.69
CA ASP A 9 -2.81 2.02 -17.04
C ASP A 9 -2.42 2.67 -15.71
N VAL A 10 -1.44 2.09 -15.01
CA VAL A 10 -0.83 2.68 -13.80
C VAL A 10 -0.05 3.94 -14.18
N VAL A 11 0.79 3.90 -15.23
CA VAL A 11 1.52 5.07 -15.72
C VAL A 11 0.57 6.18 -16.16
N ASP A 12 -0.53 5.86 -16.84
CA ASP A 12 -1.52 6.85 -17.27
C ASP A 12 -2.27 7.48 -16.09
N THR A 13 -2.45 6.73 -15.00
CA THR A 13 -3.17 7.20 -13.81
C THR A 13 -2.28 8.05 -12.89
N PHE A 14 -1.05 7.61 -12.62
CA PHE A 14 -0.15 8.23 -11.62
C PHE A 14 0.96 9.08 -12.25
N GLY A 15 1.29 8.83 -13.51
CA GLY A 15 2.47 9.37 -14.17
C GLY A 15 3.71 8.51 -13.96
N LEU A 16 4.60 8.48 -14.96
CA LEU A 16 5.81 7.65 -14.96
C LEU A 16 6.74 7.91 -13.77
N THR A 17 6.81 9.15 -13.28
CA THR A 17 7.71 9.55 -12.19
C THR A 17 7.18 9.18 -10.81
N ALA A 18 5.93 8.72 -10.72
CA ALA A 18 5.28 8.33 -9.47
C ALA A 18 5.20 6.80 -9.34
N ILE A 19 6.07 6.05 -10.01
CA ILE A 19 6.09 4.58 -9.92
C ILE A 19 7.48 4.12 -9.52
N THR A 20 7.51 3.34 -8.44
CA THR A 20 8.71 2.71 -7.90
C THR A 20 8.76 1.26 -8.33
N TYR A 21 9.78 0.90 -9.10
CA TYR A 21 10.02 -0.48 -9.57
C TYR A 21 11.06 -1.18 -8.69
N PHE A 22 10.80 -2.45 -8.39
CA PHE A 22 11.69 -3.25 -7.55
C PHE A 22 12.44 -4.27 -8.43
N PRO A 23 13.78 -4.31 -8.40
CA PRO A 23 14.53 -5.20 -9.26
C PRO A 23 14.29 -6.67 -8.92
N HIS A 24 13.94 -7.48 -9.92
CA HIS A 24 13.85 -8.93 -9.78
C HIS A 24 15.25 -9.56 -9.77
N VAL A 25 15.72 -9.98 -8.59
CA VAL A 25 17.05 -10.58 -8.44
C VAL A 25 16.94 -12.08 -8.20
N ARG A 26 17.68 -12.88 -8.98
CA ARG A 26 17.70 -14.34 -8.82
C ARG A 26 18.21 -14.72 -7.43
N GLY A 27 17.43 -15.53 -6.72
CA GLY A 27 17.73 -15.96 -5.35
C GLY A 27 17.18 -15.02 -4.27
N ALA A 28 16.44 -13.97 -4.64
CA ALA A 28 15.63 -13.22 -3.71
C ALA A 28 14.59 -14.13 -3.04
N HIS A 29 14.29 -13.87 -1.77
CA HIS A 29 13.39 -14.67 -0.95
C HIS A 29 11.92 -14.26 -1.12
N LEU A 30 11.64 -13.21 -1.92
CA LEU A 30 10.29 -12.73 -2.21
C LEU A 30 9.53 -13.73 -3.08
N HIS A 31 8.24 -13.92 -2.74
CA HIS A 31 7.29 -14.71 -3.51
C HIS A 31 7.34 -14.35 -5.01
N GLY A 32 7.55 -15.36 -5.86
CA GLY A 32 7.85 -15.16 -7.29
C GLY A 32 6.88 -14.24 -8.03
N PRO A 33 5.55 -14.51 -7.97
CA PRO A 33 4.55 -13.62 -8.57
C PRO A 33 4.65 -12.17 -8.09
N THR A 34 4.90 -11.96 -6.80
CA THR A 34 5.08 -10.61 -6.22
C THR A 34 6.31 -9.93 -6.80
N ALA A 35 7.44 -10.63 -6.86
CA ALA A 35 8.68 -10.11 -7.43
C ALA A 35 8.51 -9.73 -8.91
N ASP A 36 7.82 -10.56 -9.69
CA ASP A 36 7.53 -10.29 -11.10
C ASP A 36 6.64 -9.05 -11.27
N PHE A 37 5.62 -8.90 -10.41
CA PHE A 37 4.72 -7.76 -10.43
C PHE A 37 5.43 -6.46 -10.06
N LEU A 38 6.22 -6.44 -8.98
CA LEU A 38 6.94 -5.24 -8.56
C LEU A 38 8.03 -4.82 -9.56
N ALA A 39 8.58 -5.77 -10.33
CA ALA A 39 9.53 -5.49 -11.40
C ALA A 39 8.86 -5.00 -12.69
N GLY A 40 7.67 -5.50 -13.02
CA GLY A 40 6.96 -5.18 -14.27
C GLY A 40 5.97 -4.02 -14.18
N VAL A 41 5.24 -3.92 -13.06
CA VAL A 41 4.20 -2.91 -12.81
C VAL A 41 4.69 -1.85 -11.82
N GLY A 42 5.37 -2.28 -10.75
CA GLY A 42 5.84 -1.38 -9.69
C GLY A 42 4.75 -0.98 -8.70
N LEU A 43 5.12 -0.14 -7.73
CA LEU A 43 4.20 0.48 -6.77
C LEU A 43 4.00 1.96 -7.11
N PRO A 44 2.76 2.42 -7.30
CA PRO A 44 2.50 3.84 -7.48
C PRO A 44 2.58 4.60 -6.16
N GLU A 45 3.02 5.85 -6.25
CA GLU A 45 2.98 6.84 -5.19
C GLU A 45 1.78 7.75 -5.37
N ASN A 46 1.14 8.11 -4.25
CA ASN A 46 0.20 9.21 -4.21
C ASN A 46 0.23 9.93 -2.86
N ARG A 47 -0.70 10.87 -2.67
CA ARG A 47 -0.86 11.63 -1.43
C ARG A 47 -0.99 10.76 -0.17
N PHE A 48 -1.48 9.53 -0.30
CA PHE A 48 -1.82 8.66 0.83
C PHE A 48 -0.75 7.60 1.07
N PHE A 49 -0.11 7.11 0.00
CA PHE A 49 0.87 6.03 0.07
C PHE A 49 2.17 6.42 -0.61
N SER A 50 3.27 6.23 0.11
CA SER A 50 4.63 6.42 -0.39
C SER A 50 5.33 5.07 -0.43
N PRO A 51 5.65 4.53 -1.63
CA PRO A 51 6.55 3.39 -1.74
C PRO A 51 7.91 3.76 -1.12
N ARG A 52 8.50 2.81 -0.41
CA ARG A 52 9.85 2.93 0.12
C ARG A 52 10.73 1.94 -0.60
N LEU A 53 11.39 2.42 -1.64
CA LEU A 53 12.64 1.85 -2.09
C LEU A 53 13.70 2.79 -1.52
N ASP A 54 14.47 2.33 -0.52
CA ASP A 54 15.43 3.16 0.20
C ASP A 54 16.44 3.80 -0.78
N LEU A 55 16.15 5.02 -1.23
CA LEU A 55 16.89 5.74 -2.27
C LEU A 55 17.39 7.12 -1.78
N GLU A 56 17.13 7.48 -0.52
CA GLU A 56 17.50 8.80 0.01
C GLU A 56 18.84 8.83 0.76
N ASP A 57 19.53 7.69 0.94
CA ASP A 57 20.83 7.61 1.60
C ASP A 57 21.99 7.33 0.61
N GLU A 58 22.95 8.26 0.49
CA GLU A 58 24.13 8.13 -0.37
C GLU A 58 25.15 7.05 0.09
N SER A 59 24.89 6.35 1.19
CA SER A 59 25.74 5.25 1.72
C SER A 59 25.36 3.84 1.22
N LEU A 60 24.39 3.73 0.31
CA LEU A 60 23.82 2.46 -0.18
C LEU A 60 24.85 1.37 -0.53
N HIS A 61 25.07 0.44 0.42
CA HIS A 61 25.35 -0.95 0.08
C HIS A 61 24.04 -1.58 -0.40
N ARG A 62 23.79 -1.34 -1.68
CA ARG A 62 22.76 -1.97 -2.50
C ARG A 62 22.79 -3.50 -2.27
N LEU A 63 21.63 -4.12 -2.04
CA LEU A 63 21.42 -5.57 -2.13
C LEU A 63 22.00 -6.42 -0.98
N ASP A 64 21.96 -5.96 0.27
CA ASP A 64 21.99 -6.92 1.37
C ASP A 64 20.60 -7.55 1.50
N PHE A 65 20.49 -8.80 1.06
CA PHE A 65 19.30 -9.64 1.08
C PHE A 65 18.90 -10.00 2.52
N GLY A 66 18.50 -9.00 3.32
CA GLY A 66 18.02 -9.16 4.69
C GLY A 66 16.74 -8.35 4.91
N ALA A 67 15.89 -8.85 5.81
CA ALA A 67 14.57 -8.31 6.09
C ALA A 67 14.60 -6.82 6.44
N SER A 68 14.17 -5.97 5.51
CA SER A 68 14.18 -4.52 5.68
C SER A 68 13.27 -4.04 6.81
N LEU A 69 12.17 -4.75 7.10
CA LEU A 69 11.25 -4.37 8.17
C LEU A 69 11.92 -4.48 9.56
N LYS A 70 12.64 -5.56 9.82
CA LYS A 70 13.32 -5.77 11.11
C LYS A 70 14.34 -4.66 11.38
N ALA A 71 15.11 -4.28 10.37
CA ALA A 71 16.08 -3.19 10.46
C ALA A 71 15.38 -1.84 10.76
N SER A 72 14.19 -1.61 10.20
CA SER A 72 13.33 -0.46 10.52
C SER A 72 12.98 -0.41 12.01
N PHE A 73 12.44 -1.50 12.56
CA PHE A 73 12.11 -1.60 13.99
C PHE A 73 13.34 -1.39 14.89
N GLU A 74 14.49 -1.99 14.54
CA GLU A 74 15.72 -1.86 15.33
C GLU A 74 16.24 -0.41 15.35
N ARG A 75 16.11 0.31 14.23
CA ARG A 75 16.46 1.74 14.11
C ARG A 75 15.63 2.61 15.05
N ASP A 76 14.36 2.27 15.21
CA ASP A 76 13.41 2.99 16.07
C ASP A 76 13.48 2.53 17.54
N GLY A 77 14.37 1.59 17.86
CA GLY A 77 14.51 1.03 19.21
C GLY A 77 13.32 0.14 19.63
N ALA A 78 12.51 -0.28 18.66
CA ALA A 78 11.37 -1.16 18.84
C ALA A 78 11.74 -2.63 18.59
N LYS A 79 10.87 -3.55 19.03
CA LYS A 79 11.05 -4.98 18.80
C LYS A 79 10.13 -5.43 17.68
N CYS A 80 10.72 -5.89 16.58
CA CYS A 80 9.97 -6.52 15.48
C CYS A 80 9.30 -7.83 15.98
N PRO A 81 8.01 -8.05 15.66
CA PRO A 81 7.34 -9.31 15.94
C PRO A 81 8.11 -10.51 15.35
N PRO A 82 8.27 -11.63 16.09
CA PRO A 82 9.10 -12.76 15.65
C PRO A 82 8.76 -13.29 14.24
N GLU A 83 7.47 -13.35 13.93
CA GLU A 83 6.92 -13.80 12.65
C GLU A 83 7.19 -12.83 11.49
N ALA A 84 7.30 -11.54 11.79
CA ALA A 84 7.58 -10.48 10.80
C ALA A 84 9.09 -10.20 10.62
N THR A 85 9.96 -10.92 11.34
CA THR A 85 11.41 -10.69 11.27
C THR A 85 12.03 -10.95 9.89
N ALA A 86 11.33 -11.66 9.02
CA ALA A 86 11.73 -11.93 7.64
C ALA A 86 11.02 -11.02 6.61
N TRP A 87 10.13 -10.13 7.04
CA TRP A 87 9.30 -9.34 6.14
C TRP A 87 10.04 -8.13 5.56
N GLU A 88 9.54 -7.67 4.42
CA GLU A 88 10.12 -6.54 3.68
C GLU A 88 9.19 -5.33 3.74
N GLU A 89 9.74 -4.14 4.01
CA GLU A 89 9.02 -2.87 3.98
C GLU A 89 8.76 -2.47 2.52
N LEU A 90 7.49 -2.22 2.17
CA LEU A 90 7.08 -1.76 0.85
C LEU A 90 6.95 -0.25 0.76
N GLY A 91 6.64 0.40 1.89
CA GLY A 91 6.23 1.80 1.93
C GLY A 91 5.49 2.15 3.20
N GLY A 92 4.69 3.20 3.14
CA GLY A 92 3.84 3.59 4.26
C GLY A 92 2.66 4.47 3.85
N PHE A 93 1.61 4.38 4.67
CA PHE A 93 0.61 5.45 4.80
C PHE A 93 1.11 6.51 5.77
N GLN A 94 0.33 7.57 5.96
CA GLN A 94 0.69 8.67 6.86
C GLN A 94 1.02 8.21 8.29
N TYR A 95 0.29 7.20 8.80
CA TYR A 95 0.41 6.70 10.18
C TYR A 95 0.69 5.21 10.25
N ALA A 96 1.13 4.58 9.15
CA ALA A 96 1.43 3.15 9.16
C ALA A 96 2.56 2.77 8.21
N THR A 97 3.41 1.88 8.67
CA THR A 97 4.39 1.20 7.83
C THR A 97 3.73 0.02 7.15
N VAL A 98 3.94 -0.14 5.84
CA VAL A 98 3.38 -1.24 5.05
C VAL A 98 4.49 -2.23 4.71
N ALA A 99 4.27 -3.49 5.03
CA ALA A 99 5.23 -4.56 4.80
C ALA A 99 4.60 -5.76 4.09
N ILE A 100 5.44 -6.60 3.50
CA ILE A 100 5.05 -7.81 2.81
C ILE A 100 5.70 -9.05 3.44
N ASP A 101 4.90 -10.10 3.62
CA ASP A 101 5.43 -11.43 3.91
C ASP A 101 6.00 -12.03 2.61
N PRO A 102 7.31 -12.28 2.53
CA PRO A 102 7.91 -12.82 1.32
C PRO A 102 7.54 -14.29 1.05
N ALA A 103 7.01 -15.02 2.03
CA ALA A 103 6.63 -16.42 1.86
C ALA A 103 5.40 -16.59 0.96
N ASP A 104 4.43 -15.68 1.06
CA ASP A 104 3.15 -15.79 0.35
C ASP A 104 2.70 -14.51 -0.38
N GLY A 105 3.38 -13.38 -0.15
CA GLY A 105 3.12 -12.10 -0.79
C GLY A 105 1.98 -11.29 -0.16
N ARG A 106 1.47 -11.68 1.01
CA ARG A 106 0.46 -10.91 1.76
C ARG A 106 1.04 -9.64 2.33
N ILE A 107 0.22 -8.60 2.40
CA ILE A 107 0.63 -7.26 2.82
C ILE A 107 -0.05 -6.93 4.14
N TYR A 108 0.73 -6.32 5.04
CA TYR A 108 0.33 -5.96 6.38
C TYR A 108 0.67 -4.51 6.68
N ALA A 109 -0.11 -3.89 7.56
CA ALA A 109 0.13 -2.56 8.08
C ALA A 109 0.56 -2.64 9.56
N PHE A 110 1.56 -1.84 9.90
CA PHE A 110 2.04 -1.59 11.26
C PHE A 110 1.71 -0.13 11.59
N SER A 111 0.57 0.07 12.24
CA SER A 111 0.12 1.40 12.63
C SER A 111 1.02 2.00 13.71
N GLU A 112 1.23 3.30 13.65
CA GLU A 112 2.14 4.01 14.55
C GLU A 112 1.67 3.89 16.01
N GLY A 113 2.57 3.45 16.89
CA GLY A 113 2.29 3.29 18.31
C GLY A 113 1.64 1.96 18.70
N GLU A 114 1.25 1.14 17.73
CA GLU A 114 0.72 -0.21 17.96
C GLU A 114 1.83 -1.26 17.96
N VAL A 115 1.63 -2.31 18.75
CA VAL A 115 2.59 -3.44 18.85
C VAL A 115 2.30 -4.51 17.81
N ASP A 116 1.03 -4.63 17.43
CA ASP A 116 0.53 -5.63 16.49
C ASP A 116 0.39 -5.06 15.08
N TYR A 117 0.26 -5.94 14.10
CA TYR A 117 0.04 -5.60 12.70
C TYR A 117 -1.31 -6.12 12.22
N LEU A 118 -1.90 -5.44 11.25
CA LEU A 118 -3.18 -5.81 10.65
C LEU A 118 -2.98 -6.25 9.18
N PRO A 119 -3.71 -7.28 8.71
CA PRO A 119 -3.78 -7.58 7.29
C PRO A 119 -4.27 -6.37 6.50
N LEU A 120 -3.56 -6.02 5.43
CA LEU A 120 -3.88 -4.85 4.59
C LEU A 120 -4.37 -5.27 3.21
N HIS A 121 -3.65 -6.18 2.54
CA HIS A 121 -4.03 -6.74 1.24
C HIS A 121 -3.59 -8.19 1.10
N ALA A 122 -4.34 -8.96 0.34
CA ALA A 122 -3.98 -10.34 0.03
C ALA A 122 -2.78 -10.47 -0.91
N ASP A 123 -2.55 -9.49 -1.79
CA ASP A 123 -1.33 -9.38 -2.59
C ASP A 123 -1.08 -7.95 -3.15
N VAL A 124 0.05 -7.75 -3.83
CA VAL A 124 0.44 -6.46 -4.44
C VAL A 124 -0.48 -5.98 -5.56
N SER A 125 -1.16 -6.89 -6.27
CA SER A 125 -2.12 -6.48 -7.30
C SER A 125 -3.35 -5.81 -6.69
N SER A 126 -3.79 -6.30 -5.52
CA SER A 126 -4.86 -5.71 -4.72
C SER A 126 -4.48 -4.31 -4.20
N LEU A 127 -3.26 -4.15 -3.65
CA LEU A 127 -2.78 -2.82 -3.20
C LEU A 127 -2.80 -1.80 -4.35
N VAL A 128 -2.22 -2.15 -5.51
CA VAL A 128 -2.17 -1.24 -6.65
C VAL A 128 -3.56 -0.94 -7.21
N HIS A 129 -4.47 -1.93 -7.24
CA HIS A 129 -5.87 -1.71 -7.59
C HIS A 129 -6.53 -0.68 -6.68
N SER A 130 -6.40 -0.84 -5.36
CA SER A 130 -7.03 0.06 -4.40
C SER A 130 -6.45 1.48 -4.44
N LEU A 131 -5.14 1.62 -4.61
CA LEU A 131 -4.52 2.93 -4.87
C LEU A 131 -5.04 3.56 -6.16
N THR A 132 -5.27 2.76 -7.21
CA THR A 132 -5.81 3.22 -8.49
C THR A 132 -7.26 3.70 -8.35
N VAL A 133 -8.09 2.97 -7.59
CA VAL A 133 -9.47 3.38 -7.27
C VAL A 133 -9.47 4.72 -6.53
N LEU A 134 -8.61 4.89 -5.52
CA LEU A 134 -8.44 6.15 -4.80
C LEU A 134 -8.02 7.29 -5.73
N GLU A 135 -7.00 7.07 -6.56
CA GLU A 135 -6.45 8.11 -7.44
C GLU A 135 -7.50 8.59 -8.44
N LYS A 136 -8.22 7.66 -9.08
CA LYS A 136 -9.33 7.97 -10.00
C LYS A 136 -10.55 8.54 -9.28
N GLY A 137 -10.75 8.17 -8.03
CA GLY A 137 -11.81 8.66 -7.15
C GLY A 137 -11.65 10.12 -6.75
N LYS A 138 -10.42 10.66 -6.72
CA LYS A 138 -10.12 12.06 -6.33
C LYS A 138 -11.02 13.09 -7.00
N SER A 139 -11.22 12.99 -8.32
CA SER A 139 -12.08 13.94 -9.03
C SER A 139 -13.56 13.80 -8.67
N ARG A 140 -13.98 12.61 -8.21
CA ARG A 140 -15.37 12.32 -7.83
C ARG A 140 -15.72 12.93 -6.48
N TYR A 141 -14.82 12.87 -5.49
CA TYR A 141 -15.10 13.40 -4.15
C TYR A 141 -14.66 14.87 -3.93
N LYS A 142 -13.65 15.37 -4.65
CA LYS A 142 -13.24 16.80 -4.56
C LYS A 142 -14.23 17.78 -5.18
N GLY A 143 -15.09 17.30 -6.08
CA GLY A 143 -16.10 18.12 -6.75
C GLY A 143 -17.41 18.26 -6.00
N ILE A 144 -17.55 17.60 -4.84
CA ILE A 144 -18.78 17.56 -4.06
C ILE A 144 -18.84 18.78 -3.15
N ASP A 145 -20.04 19.36 -3.03
CA ASP A 145 -20.27 20.45 -2.08
C ASP A 145 -19.96 19.96 -0.64
N ARG A 146 -19.42 20.85 0.20
CA ARG A 146 -19.10 20.52 1.59
C ARG A 146 -20.36 20.17 2.39
N ASP A 147 -21.51 20.70 1.98
CA ASP A 147 -22.80 20.45 2.63
C ASP A 147 -23.56 19.25 2.04
N ASP A 148 -23.03 18.57 1.02
CA ASP A 148 -23.67 17.38 0.40
C ASP A 148 -23.00 16.08 0.87
N ASP A 149 -23.22 15.76 2.16
CA ASP A 149 -22.71 14.55 2.79
C ASP A 149 -23.24 13.27 2.11
N GLU A 150 -24.50 13.27 1.67
CA GLU A 150 -25.07 12.11 0.99
C GLU A 150 -24.37 11.80 -0.34
N ALA A 151 -23.99 12.81 -1.12
CA ALA A 151 -23.20 12.59 -2.33
C ALA A 151 -21.81 12.05 -2.01
N ARG A 152 -21.19 12.53 -0.93
CA ARG A 152 -19.87 12.06 -0.51
C ARG A 152 -19.91 10.60 -0.08
N ASP A 153 -20.87 10.24 0.75
CA ASP A 153 -21.08 8.87 1.20
C ASP A 153 -21.31 7.91 0.03
N ARG A 154 -22.08 8.32 -0.98
CA ARG A 154 -22.28 7.51 -2.19
C ARG A 154 -20.97 7.24 -2.95
N VAL A 155 -20.11 8.25 -3.08
CA VAL A 155 -18.83 8.11 -3.77
C VAL A 155 -17.85 7.24 -2.96
N VAL A 156 -17.79 7.46 -1.64
CA VAL A 156 -16.98 6.65 -0.72
C VAL A 156 -17.41 5.20 -0.75
N GLN A 157 -18.73 4.93 -0.66
CA GLN A 157 -19.26 3.57 -0.74
C GLN A 157 -18.97 2.92 -2.09
N GLN A 158 -19.13 3.65 -3.20
CA GLN A 158 -18.80 3.11 -4.52
C GLN A 158 -17.32 2.71 -4.62
N MET A 159 -16.40 3.55 -4.13
CA MET A 159 -14.97 3.22 -4.11
C MET A 159 -14.68 2.00 -3.22
N ARG A 160 -15.35 1.89 -2.06
CA ARG A 160 -15.23 0.75 -1.15
C ARG A 160 -15.70 -0.54 -1.83
N ASP A 161 -16.81 -0.49 -2.56
CA ASP A 161 -17.35 -1.62 -3.31
C ASP A 161 -16.41 -2.02 -4.46
N GLU A 162 -15.84 -1.05 -5.19
CA GLU A 162 -14.86 -1.29 -6.27
C GLU A 162 -13.59 -2.00 -5.76
N ILE A 163 -13.15 -1.70 -4.54
CA ILE A 163 -12.00 -2.35 -3.88
C ILE A 163 -12.39 -3.75 -3.37
N THR A 164 -13.48 -3.83 -2.59
CA THR A 164 -13.96 -5.07 -1.97
C THR A 164 -14.29 -6.15 -3.01
N ALA A 165 -14.70 -5.76 -4.21
CA ALA A 165 -14.95 -6.70 -5.31
C ALA A 165 -13.70 -7.49 -5.76
N VAL A 166 -12.49 -6.97 -5.49
CA VAL A 166 -11.22 -7.64 -5.79
C VAL A 166 -10.65 -8.31 -4.53
N ASP A 167 -10.68 -7.62 -3.40
CA ASP A 167 -10.10 -8.06 -2.15
C ASP A 167 -10.90 -7.51 -0.96
N GLU A 168 -11.41 -8.39 -0.11
CA GLU A 168 -12.16 -8.01 1.10
C GLU A 168 -11.22 -7.55 2.23
N THR A 169 -9.93 -7.92 2.19
CA THR A 169 -8.93 -7.66 3.25
C THR A 169 -8.86 -6.19 3.69
N PRO A 170 -8.84 -5.19 2.77
CA PRO A 170 -8.75 -3.78 3.15
C PRO A 170 -9.79 -3.33 4.16
N PHE A 171 -11.01 -3.89 4.11
CA PHE A 171 -12.13 -3.46 4.93
C PHE A 171 -12.65 -4.56 5.87
N ALA A 172 -11.83 -5.59 6.12
CA ALA A 172 -12.19 -6.71 6.97
C ALA A 172 -12.12 -6.37 8.47
N ASP A 173 -11.28 -5.40 8.84
CA ASP A 173 -11.12 -4.87 10.19
C ASP A 173 -11.45 -3.37 10.18
N ASP A 174 -12.35 -2.92 11.05
CA ASP A 174 -12.77 -1.51 11.14
C ASP A 174 -11.68 -0.61 11.75
N GLU A 175 -10.68 -1.17 12.43
CA GLU A 175 -9.54 -0.44 12.99
C GLU A 175 -8.37 -0.32 11.98
N GLY A 176 -8.54 -0.83 10.75
CA GLY A 176 -7.52 -0.78 9.70
C GLY A 176 -7.32 0.59 9.05
N GLU A 177 -6.22 0.71 8.29
CA GLU A 177 -5.84 1.95 7.58
C GLU A 177 -6.86 2.39 6.54
N TRP A 178 -7.46 1.44 5.82
CA TRP A 178 -8.44 1.73 4.76
C TRP A 178 -9.79 2.24 5.29
N PRO A 179 -10.44 1.60 6.28
CA PRO A 179 -11.64 2.15 6.92
C PRO A 179 -11.38 3.56 7.45
N SER A 180 -10.29 3.75 8.20
CA SER A 180 -9.90 5.06 8.73
C SER A 180 -9.79 6.10 7.61
N LEU A 181 -9.00 5.81 6.58
CA LEU A 181 -8.84 6.70 5.42
C LEU A 181 -10.17 7.02 4.71
N PHE A 182 -11.06 6.04 4.57
CA PHE A 182 -12.35 6.25 3.90
C PHE A 182 -13.34 7.04 4.76
N GLU A 183 -13.29 6.90 6.08
CA GLU A 183 -14.01 7.77 7.01
C GLU A 183 -13.53 9.21 6.86
N GLU A 184 -12.22 9.43 6.80
CA GLU A 184 -11.67 10.78 6.62
C GLU A 184 -12.11 11.43 5.29
N ILE A 185 -12.17 10.64 4.22
CA ILE A 185 -12.71 11.10 2.93
C ILE A 185 -14.21 11.40 3.05
N GLY A 186 -14.99 10.56 3.73
CA GLY A 186 -16.42 10.77 4.01
C GLY A 186 -16.71 12.01 4.84
N LEU A 187 -15.79 12.38 5.75
CA LEU A 187 -15.85 13.62 6.52
C LEU A 187 -15.35 14.86 5.73
N GLY A 188 -14.92 14.68 4.47
CA GLY A 188 -14.49 15.76 3.60
C GLY A 188 -13.11 16.33 3.95
N MET A 189 -12.27 15.60 4.71
CA MET A 189 -10.94 16.08 5.09
C MET A 189 -9.93 16.09 3.94
N TRP A 190 -10.28 15.43 2.82
CA TRP A 190 -9.43 15.30 1.63
C TRP A 190 -10.04 15.92 0.36
N GLY A 191 -11.22 16.56 0.49
CA GLY A 191 -11.98 17.25 -0.56
C GLY A 191 -11.46 18.65 -0.87
#